data_AF-A0A3M2DIL4-F1
#
_entry.id   AF-A0A3M2DIL4-F1
#
_cell.length_a   1.000
_cell.length_b   1.000
_cell.length_c   1.000
_cell.angle_alpha   90.00
_cell.angle_beta   90.00
_cell.angle_gamma   90.00
#
_symmetry.space_group_name_H-M   'P 1'
#
loop_
_entity.id
_entity.type
_entity.pdbx_description
1 polymer ?
#
loop_
_entity_poly.entity_id
_entity_poly.type
_entity_poly.pdbx_seq_one_letter_code
_entity_poly.pdbx_strand_id
1 'polypeptide(L)'
;MTFSTREAAEVVGLSESTVRGCVRAGFLSPTASGVALRFSFRDLAVLRVVKALVDRGVPVRRIRRQLKTLREQLPSDVSLSQIAIDEHAGHVVVRVGDRAVRADNGQGVFDFLLAAPAGEVAALPVCATPAAPEPVPGMTSDEWFERAVELEDVDPQAAMDAYRRALHLRPDCTETLINLGRLRAESGDTAGAADCFREALRIDPRDATALYNLGVVAQDEGRDQEAIEMYQRALDLDPALAEAHYNLATLFDRAGDARAAIRHINAYRRLTREQQPR
;
A
#
# COMPACT_ATOMS: atom_id res chain seq x y z
N MET A 1 -23.27 -19.29 -14.21
CA MET A 1 -23.73 -18.34 -15.25
C MET A 1 -22.58 -17.40 -15.56
N THR A 2 -22.36 -17.03 -16.82
CA THR A 2 -21.28 -16.14 -17.25
C THR A 2 -21.85 -14.95 -18.00
N PHE A 3 -21.30 -13.77 -17.79
CA PHE A 3 -21.77 -12.51 -18.34
C PHE A 3 -20.85 -12.04 -19.46
N SER A 4 -21.40 -11.47 -20.53
CA SER A 4 -20.63 -10.69 -21.50
C SER A 4 -20.18 -9.36 -20.90
N THR A 5 -19.23 -8.68 -21.55
CA THR A 5 -18.79 -7.33 -21.15
C THR A 5 -19.95 -6.34 -21.02
N ARG A 6 -20.90 -6.40 -21.96
CA ARG A 6 -22.07 -5.53 -21.99
C ARG A 6 -23.03 -5.83 -20.83
N GLU A 7 -23.35 -7.11 -20.62
CA GLU A 7 -24.20 -7.52 -19.49
C GLU A 7 -23.56 -7.18 -18.14
N ALA A 8 -22.24 -7.37 -18.01
CA ALA A 8 -21.50 -6.99 -16.80
C ALA A 8 -21.55 -5.47 -16.54
N ALA A 9 -21.41 -4.66 -17.59
CA ALA A 9 -21.51 -3.20 -17.53
C ALA A 9 -22.92 -2.76 -17.12
N GLU A 10 -23.97 -3.32 -17.74
CA GLU A 10 -25.37 -3.04 -17.45
C GLU A 10 -25.77 -3.43 -16.02
N VAL A 11 -25.37 -4.61 -15.55
CA VAL A 11 -25.69 -5.12 -14.20
C VAL A 11 -25.04 -4.27 -13.10
N VAL A 12 -23.83 -3.79 -13.33
CA VAL A 12 -23.08 -3.03 -12.32
C VAL A 12 -23.36 -1.53 -12.42
N GLY A 13 -23.80 -1.03 -13.58
CA GLY A 13 -23.95 0.40 -13.84
C GLY A 13 -22.62 1.10 -14.12
N LEU A 14 -21.72 0.44 -14.85
CA LEU A 14 -20.45 0.99 -15.34
C LEU A 14 -20.46 1.06 -16.87
N SER A 15 -19.58 1.88 -17.46
CA SER A 15 -19.39 1.84 -18.91
C SER A 15 -18.59 0.60 -19.34
N GLU A 16 -18.85 0.07 -20.53
CA GLU A 16 -18.06 -1.04 -21.09
C GLU A 16 -16.56 -0.71 -21.20
N SER A 17 -16.22 0.56 -21.42
CA SER A 17 -14.83 1.03 -21.46
C SER A 17 -14.15 0.91 -20.10
N THR A 18 -14.85 1.21 -19.00
CA THR A 18 -14.36 1.03 -17.63
C THR A 18 -14.21 -0.45 -17.29
N VAL A 19 -15.17 -1.30 -17.67
CA VAL A 19 -15.08 -2.75 -17.47
C VAL A 19 -13.86 -3.34 -18.22
N ARG A 20 -13.67 -2.99 -19.50
CA ARG A 20 -12.47 -3.41 -20.26
C ARG A 20 -11.18 -2.79 -19.70
N GLY A 21 -11.26 -1.59 -19.15
CA GLY A 21 -10.16 -0.95 -18.41
C GLY A 21 -9.74 -1.77 -17.19
N CYS A 22 -10.69 -2.29 -16.42
CA CYS A 22 -10.44 -3.16 -15.27
C CYS A 22 -9.78 -4.48 -15.67
N VAL A 23 -10.18 -5.07 -16.81
CA VAL A 23 -9.53 -6.27 -17.37
C VAL A 23 -8.09 -5.96 -17.79
N ARG A 24 -7.85 -4.87 -18.54
CA ARG A 24 -6.50 -4.45 -18.97
C ARG A 24 -5.59 -4.10 -17.80
N ALA A 25 -6.15 -3.54 -16.73
CA ALA A 25 -5.43 -3.25 -15.49
C ALA A 25 -5.20 -4.49 -14.61
N GLY A 26 -5.73 -5.66 -14.99
CA GLY A 26 -5.58 -6.92 -14.28
C GLY A 26 -6.45 -7.07 -13.03
N PHE A 27 -7.48 -6.23 -12.85
CA PHE A 27 -8.42 -6.34 -11.72
C PHE A 27 -9.34 -7.54 -11.86
N LEU A 28 -9.64 -7.89 -13.11
CA LEU A 28 -10.55 -8.97 -13.48
C LEU A 28 -9.79 -9.97 -14.34
N SER A 29 -10.09 -11.25 -14.15
CA SER A 29 -9.53 -12.33 -14.95
C SER A 29 -10.67 -13.13 -15.58
N PRO A 30 -11.47 -12.50 -16.47
CA PRO A 30 -12.59 -13.16 -17.12
C PRO A 30 -12.08 -14.30 -18.00
N THR A 31 -12.89 -15.34 -18.13
CA THR A 31 -12.58 -16.46 -19.03
C THR A 31 -12.68 -15.98 -20.47
N ALA A 32 -11.65 -16.23 -21.27
CA ALA A 32 -11.68 -15.97 -22.70
C ALA A 32 -12.45 -17.10 -23.41
N SER A 33 -13.52 -16.74 -24.10
CA SER A 33 -14.26 -17.65 -25.00
C SER A 33 -14.10 -17.16 -26.42
N GLY A 34 -12.95 -17.47 -27.04
CA GLY A 34 -12.54 -16.88 -28.31
C GLY A 34 -12.17 -15.40 -28.15
N VAL A 35 -12.80 -14.51 -28.92
CA VAL A 35 -12.57 -13.04 -28.85
C VAL A 35 -13.43 -12.37 -27.76
N ALA A 36 -14.40 -13.10 -27.19
CA ALA A 36 -15.34 -12.56 -26.21
C ALA A 36 -14.90 -12.84 -24.77
N LEU A 37 -14.91 -11.81 -23.92
CA LEU A 37 -14.67 -11.92 -22.48
C LEU A 37 -15.94 -12.39 -21.76
N ARG A 38 -15.79 -13.42 -20.91
CA ARG A 38 -16.85 -13.97 -20.07
C ARG A 38 -16.53 -13.73 -18.61
N PHE A 39 -17.35 -12.90 -17.96
CA PHE A 39 -17.22 -12.53 -16.55
C PHE A 39 -17.98 -13.52 -15.68
N SER A 40 -17.37 -13.95 -14.59
CA SER A 40 -18.00 -14.73 -13.53
C SER A 40 -18.79 -13.83 -12.58
N PHE A 41 -19.57 -14.43 -11.70
CA PHE A 41 -20.24 -13.68 -10.62
C PHE A 41 -19.25 -12.98 -9.67
N ARG A 42 -18.11 -13.61 -9.40
CA ARG A 42 -17.02 -13.01 -8.60
C ARG A 42 -16.49 -11.74 -9.27
N ASP A 43 -16.38 -11.73 -10.60
CA ASP A 43 -15.96 -10.55 -11.35
C ASP A 43 -16.99 -9.41 -11.25
N LEU A 44 -18.29 -9.73 -11.23
CA LEU A 44 -19.34 -8.73 -11.03
C LEU A 44 -19.32 -8.14 -9.61
N ALA A 45 -19.05 -8.95 -8.58
CA ALA A 45 -18.90 -8.47 -7.21
C ALA A 45 -17.73 -7.48 -7.11
N VAL A 46 -16.58 -7.82 -7.69
CA VAL A 46 -15.40 -6.94 -7.76
C VAL A 46 -15.73 -5.64 -8.51
N LEU A 47 -16.45 -5.72 -9.64
CA LEU A 47 -16.86 -4.55 -10.40
C LEU A 47 -17.80 -3.62 -9.60
N ARG A 48 -18.70 -4.14 -8.76
CA ARG A 48 -19.54 -3.30 -7.88
C ARG A 48 -18.72 -2.56 -6.84
N VAL A 49 -17.67 -3.19 -6.30
CA VAL A 49 -16.74 -2.54 -5.38
C VAL A 49 -15.92 -1.46 -6.10
N VAL A 50 -15.40 -1.75 -7.30
CA VAL A 50 -14.73 -0.76 -8.15
C VAL A 50 -15.63 0.47 -8.34
N LYS A 51 -16.89 0.25 -8.73
CA LYS A 51 -17.86 1.33 -8.93
C LYS A 51 -18.04 2.16 -7.65
N ALA A 52 -18.26 1.51 -6.51
CA ALA A 52 -18.47 2.19 -5.24
C ALA A 52 -17.26 3.03 -4.79
N LEU A 53 -16.04 2.61 -5.13
CA LEU A 53 -14.80 3.34 -4.85
C LEU A 53 -14.59 4.51 -5.84
N VAL A 54 -14.89 4.29 -7.11
CA VAL A 54 -14.81 5.32 -8.17
C VAL A 54 -15.81 6.44 -7.91
N ASP A 55 -17.06 6.12 -7.57
CA ASP A 55 -18.12 7.10 -7.26
C ASP A 55 -17.74 7.99 -6.07
N ARG A 56 -16.83 7.52 -5.19
CA ARG A 56 -16.30 8.24 -4.02
C ARG A 56 -14.97 8.97 -4.29
N GLY A 57 -14.50 8.99 -5.55
CA GLY A 57 -13.30 9.72 -5.94
C GLY A 57 -11.98 9.05 -5.50
N VAL A 58 -11.98 7.76 -5.15
CA VAL A 58 -10.75 7.05 -4.79
C VAL A 58 -9.86 6.89 -6.03
N PRO A 59 -8.56 7.26 -5.99
CA PRO A 59 -7.67 7.16 -7.14
C PRO A 59 -7.55 5.73 -7.66
N VAL A 60 -7.69 5.54 -8.98
CA VAL A 60 -7.69 4.21 -9.66
C VAL A 60 -6.44 3.38 -9.37
N ARG A 61 -5.30 4.03 -9.10
CA ARG A 61 -4.04 3.36 -8.71
C ARG A 61 -4.12 2.69 -7.33
N ARG A 62 -4.86 3.28 -6.37
CA ARG A 62 -5.08 2.73 -5.03
C ARG A 62 -6.06 1.55 -5.08
N ILE A 63 -7.11 1.69 -5.90
CA ILE A 63 -8.11 0.65 -6.19
C ILE A 63 -7.43 -0.63 -6.75
N ARG A 64 -6.42 -0.48 -7.63
CA ARG A 64 -5.67 -1.59 -8.24
C ARG A 64 -5.03 -2.56 -7.24
N ARG A 65 -4.41 -2.03 -6.19
CA ARG A 65 -3.68 -2.87 -5.21
C ARG A 65 -4.63 -3.57 -4.24
N GLN A 66 -5.69 -2.88 -3.84
CA GLN A 66 -6.65 -3.33 -2.82
C GLN A 66 -7.58 -4.44 -3.33
N LEU A 67 -7.96 -4.38 -4.61
CA LEU A 67 -8.87 -5.36 -5.20
C LEU A 67 -8.25 -6.74 -5.44
N LYS A 68 -6.92 -6.85 -5.53
CA LYS A 68 -6.23 -8.15 -5.70
C LYS A 68 -6.44 -9.04 -4.46
N THR A 69 -6.26 -8.47 -3.27
CA THR A 69 -6.45 -9.13 -1.98
C THR A 69 -7.92 -9.44 -1.72
N LEU A 70 -8.83 -8.49 -1.98
CA LEU A 70 -10.27 -8.69 -1.83
C LEU A 70 -10.79 -9.80 -2.74
N ARG A 71 -10.26 -9.89 -3.96
CA ARG A 71 -10.63 -10.95 -4.91
C ARG A 71 -10.38 -12.31 -4.29
N GLU A 72 -9.18 -12.56 -3.75
CA GLU A 72 -8.76 -13.86 -3.18
C GLU A 72 -9.65 -14.33 -2.03
N GLN A 73 -10.24 -13.39 -1.28
CA GLN A 73 -11.09 -13.68 -0.13
C GLN A 73 -12.58 -13.86 -0.47
N LEU A 74 -13.04 -13.39 -1.64
CA LEU A 74 -14.42 -13.53 -2.07
C LEU A 74 -14.72 -14.98 -2.51
N PRO A 75 -15.69 -15.68 -1.89
CA PRO A 75 -16.05 -17.03 -2.27
C PRO A 75 -16.70 -17.06 -3.66
N SER A 76 -16.50 -18.16 -4.39
CA SER A 76 -16.97 -18.32 -5.78
C SER A 76 -18.47 -18.65 -5.92
N ASP A 77 -19.14 -18.95 -4.81
CA ASP A 77 -20.48 -19.54 -4.72
C ASP A 77 -21.55 -18.58 -4.16
N VAL A 78 -21.20 -17.32 -3.88
CA VAL A 78 -22.13 -16.34 -3.28
C VAL A 78 -22.99 -15.61 -4.32
N SER A 79 -24.28 -15.42 -4.02
CA SER A 79 -25.20 -14.62 -4.83
C SER A 79 -24.95 -13.11 -4.67
N LEU A 80 -25.13 -12.32 -5.75
CA LEU A 80 -25.04 -10.85 -5.72
C LEU A 80 -26.00 -10.18 -4.72
N SER A 81 -27.10 -10.84 -4.37
CA SER A 81 -28.06 -10.37 -3.36
C SER A 81 -27.55 -10.54 -1.92
N GLN A 82 -26.57 -11.41 -1.70
CA GLN A 82 -25.95 -11.66 -0.39
C GLN A 82 -24.71 -10.78 -0.17
N ILE A 83 -24.33 -9.99 -1.18
CA ILE A 83 -23.22 -9.05 -1.12
C ILE A 83 -23.78 -7.64 -0.90
N ALA A 84 -23.70 -7.15 0.33
CA ALA A 84 -24.00 -5.77 0.68
C ALA A 84 -22.71 -4.94 0.72
N ILE A 85 -22.77 -3.69 0.27
CA ILE A 85 -21.66 -2.75 0.29
C ILE A 85 -22.07 -1.62 1.21
N ASP A 86 -21.45 -1.58 2.39
CA ASP A 86 -21.72 -0.58 3.43
C ASP A 86 -20.52 0.33 3.63
N GLU A 87 -20.77 1.46 4.27
CA GLU A 87 -19.74 2.40 4.69
C GLU A 87 -19.65 2.38 6.21
N HIS A 88 -18.45 2.09 6.74
CA HIS A 88 -18.20 2.11 8.17
C HIS A 88 -16.88 2.83 8.46
N ALA A 89 -16.94 3.91 9.23
CA ALA A 89 -15.78 4.71 9.64
C ALA A 89 -14.85 5.17 8.49
N GLY A 90 -15.41 5.56 7.34
CA GLY A 90 -14.64 6.03 6.18
C GLY A 90 -14.06 4.91 5.29
N HIS A 91 -14.43 3.65 5.55
CA HIS A 91 -14.00 2.49 4.77
C HIS A 91 -15.19 1.81 4.11
N VAL A 92 -14.99 1.32 2.88
CA VAL A 92 -15.98 0.48 2.19
C VAL A 92 -15.90 -0.92 2.77
N VAL A 93 -17.02 -1.44 3.25
CA VAL A 93 -17.13 -2.79 3.81
C VAL A 93 -18.01 -3.64 2.89
N VAL A 94 -17.48 -4.78 2.49
CA VAL A 94 -18.21 -5.79 1.72
C VAL A 94 -18.72 -6.84 2.69
N ARG A 95 -20.03 -6.91 2.88
CA ARG A 95 -20.69 -7.92 3.70
C ARG A 95 -21.22 -9.04 2.81
N VAL A 96 -20.83 -10.27 3.14
CA VAL A 96 -21.12 -11.52 2.43
C VAL A 96 -21.74 -12.48 3.46
N GLY A 97 -23.07 -12.48 3.57
CA GLY A 97 -23.75 -13.16 4.69
C GLY A 97 -23.39 -12.53 6.05
N ASP A 98 -22.99 -13.33 7.04
CA ASP A 98 -22.56 -12.86 8.37
C ASP A 98 -21.10 -12.36 8.39
N ARG A 99 -20.39 -12.47 7.28
CA ARG A 99 -18.99 -12.01 7.17
C ARG A 99 -18.95 -10.62 6.57
N ALA A 100 -18.50 -9.65 7.34
CA ALA A 100 -18.15 -8.34 6.82
C ALA A 100 -16.64 -8.26 6.64
N VAL A 101 -16.18 -7.71 5.51
CA VAL A 101 -14.76 -7.57 5.18
C VAL A 101 -14.51 -6.15 4.69
N ARG A 102 -13.49 -5.48 5.21
CA ARG A 102 -13.13 -4.15 4.70
C ARG A 102 -12.49 -4.28 3.32
N ALA A 103 -12.97 -3.48 2.37
CA ALA A 103 -12.49 -3.47 1.00
C ALA A 103 -11.08 -2.88 0.84
N ASP A 104 -10.60 -2.15 1.85
CA ASP A 104 -9.30 -1.46 1.81
C ASP A 104 -8.12 -2.34 2.24
N ASN A 105 -8.35 -3.33 3.10
CA ASN A 105 -7.31 -4.20 3.64
C ASN A 105 -7.70 -5.70 3.76
N GLY A 106 -8.91 -6.08 3.37
CA GLY A 106 -9.36 -7.47 3.43
C GLY A 106 -9.52 -8.02 4.86
N GLN A 107 -9.54 -7.17 5.88
CA GLN A 107 -9.76 -7.59 7.27
C GLN A 107 -11.23 -7.83 7.54
N GLY A 108 -11.54 -8.88 8.30
CA GLY A 108 -12.89 -9.11 8.82
C GLY A 108 -13.34 -7.98 9.74
N VAL A 109 -14.57 -7.50 9.57
CA VAL A 109 -15.24 -6.57 10.47
C VAL A 109 -16.10 -7.39 11.41
N PHE A 110 -15.77 -7.37 12.69
CA PHE A 110 -16.59 -7.96 13.74
C PHE A 110 -17.57 -6.91 14.25
N ASP A 111 -18.86 -7.24 14.26
CA ASP A 111 -19.90 -6.40 14.83
C ASP A 111 -19.99 -6.69 16.34
N PHE A 112 -19.28 -5.90 17.15
CA PHE A 112 -19.40 -5.99 18.61
C PHE A 112 -20.67 -5.25 19.06
N LEU A 113 -21.83 -5.86 18.83
CA LEU A 113 -23.02 -5.47 19.56
C LEU A 113 -22.85 -5.92 21.02
N LEU A 114 -22.41 -4.98 21.86
CA LEU A 114 -22.43 -5.10 23.32
C LEU A 114 -23.87 -5.35 23.77
N ALA A 115 -24.22 -6.62 24.02
CA ALA A 115 -25.30 -6.93 24.94
C ALA A 115 -24.86 -6.42 26.32
N ALA A 116 -25.63 -5.49 26.90
CA ALA A 116 -25.34 -4.96 28.23
C ALA A 116 -25.21 -6.13 29.23
N PRO A 117 -24.14 -6.20 30.03
CA PRO A 117 -23.95 -7.32 30.94
C PRO A 117 -24.99 -7.27 32.05
N ALA A 118 -25.85 -8.28 32.13
CA ALA A 118 -26.68 -8.55 33.28
C ALA A 118 -25.83 -9.28 34.34
N GLY A 119 -25.08 -8.53 35.13
CA GLY A 119 -24.32 -9.06 36.26
C GLY A 119 -23.31 -8.07 36.82
N GLU A 120 -23.16 -8.05 38.15
CA GLU A 120 -22.09 -7.31 38.83
C GLU A 120 -20.73 -7.78 38.30
N VAL A 121 -20.04 -6.86 37.62
CA VAL A 121 -18.71 -7.10 37.09
C VAL A 121 -17.72 -7.02 38.25
N ALA A 122 -17.36 -8.18 38.81
CA ALA A 122 -16.23 -8.25 39.71
C ALA A 122 -14.96 -7.89 38.94
N ALA A 123 -14.22 -6.89 39.42
CA ALA A 123 -12.93 -6.51 38.86
C ALA A 123 -11.97 -7.70 38.97
N LEU A 124 -11.71 -8.37 37.85
CA LEU A 124 -10.58 -9.27 37.75
C LEU A 124 -9.31 -8.43 37.95
N PRO A 125 -8.32 -8.92 38.72
CA PRO A 125 -7.04 -8.24 38.79
C PRO A 125 -6.53 -8.09 37.37
N VAL A 126 -6.17 -6.85 37.01
CA VAL A 126 -5.47 -6.56 35.77
C VAL A 126 -4.21 -7.40 35.80
N CYS A 127 -4.25 -8.54 35.11
CA CYS A 127 -3.07 -9.32 34.85
C CYS A 127 -2.15 -8.37 34.08
N ALA A 128 -0.96 -8.13 34.64
CA ALA A 128 0.07 -7.36 33.99
C ALA A 128 0.11 -7.74 32.50
N THR A 129 0.28 -6.72 31.65
CA THR A 129 0.55 -6.85 30.22
C THR A 129 1.23 -8.19 29.97
N PRO A 130 0.62 -9.14 29.23
CA PRO A 130 1.32 -10.37 28.92
C PRO A 130 2.65 -9.94 28.29
N ALA A 131 3.75 -10.31 28.94
CA ALA A 131 5.07 -10.08 28.42
C ALA A 131 5.06 -10.54 26.96
N ALA A 132 5.58 -9.69 26.08
CA ALA A 132 5.65 -9.94 24.65
C ALA A 132 6.10 -11.39 24.41
N PRO A 133 5.48 -12.11 23.44
CA PRO A 133 5.84 -13.51 23.19
C PRO A 133 7.35 -13.63 23.10
N GLU A 134 7.92 -14.46 23.97
CA GLU A 134 9.36 -14.66 24.07
C GLU A 134 9.96 -15.00 22.70
N PRO A 135 11.20 -14.54 22.42
CA PRO A 135 11.85 -14.73 21.13
C PRO A 135 11.88 -16.22 20.78
N VAL A 136 11.46 -16.52 19.55
CA VAL A 136 11.66 -17.84 18.94
C VAL A 136 13.18 -18.13 18.99
N PRO A 137 13.63 -19.27 19.51
CA PRO A 137 15.06 -19.53 19.65
C PRO A 137 15.78 -19.48 18.29
N GLY A 138 16.82 -18.64 18.18
CA GLY A 138 17.95 -18.90 17.29
C GLY A 138 18.42 -17.81 16.33
N MET A 139 17.60 -16.81 15.98
CA MET A 139 17.99 -15.78 15.01
C MET A 139 18.28 -14.42 15.65
N THR A 140 19.44 -13.87 15.34
CA THR A 140 19.90 -12.52 15.65
C THR A 140 19.15 -11.45 14.84
N SER A 141 19.27 -10.18 15.23
CA SER A 141 18.69 -9.07 14.46
C SER A 141 19.19 -9.05 13.00
N ASP A 142 20.49 -9.35 12.81
CA ASP A 142 21.13 -9.37 11.50
C ASP A 142 20.61 -10.54 10.65
N GLU A 143 20.45 -11.73 11.22
CA GLU A 143 19.86 -12.88 10.50
C GLU A 143 18.39 -12.62 10.13
N TRP A 144 17.62 -11.92 10.97
CA TRP A 144 16.26 -11.50 10.62
C TRP A 144 16.25 -10.45 9.50
N PHE A 145 17.23 -9.56 9.48
CA PHE A 145 17.40 -8.56 8.42
C PHE A 145 17.76 -9.22 7.09
N GLU A 146 18.77 -10.11 7.07
CA GLU A 146 19.16 -10.87 5.86
C GLU A 146 17.99 -11.68 5.31
N ARG A 147 17.27 -12.38 6.20
CA ARG A 147 16.05 -13.12 5.84
C ARG A 147 14.99 -12.22 5.22
N ALA A 148 14.83 -10.99 5.73
CA ALA A 148 13.87 -10.04 5.19
C ALA A 148 14.27 -9.59 3.78
N VAL A 149 15.55 -9.31 3.54
CA VAL A 149 16.10 -8.95 2.22
C VAL A 149 15.83 -10.06 1.19
N GLU A 150 16.04 -11.34 1.54
CA GLU A 150 15.73 -12.47 0.66
C GLU A 150 14.25 -12.57 0.29
N LEU A 151 13.36 -12.11 1.17
CA LEU A 151 11.92 -12.23 1.02
C LEU A 151 11.30 -11.07 0.25
N GLU A 152 12.00 -9.95 0.04
CA GLU A 152 11.39 -8.72 -0.52
C GLU A 152 10.71 -8.96 -1.88
N ASP A 153 11.35 -9.73 -2.76
CA ASP A 153 10.83 -10.04 -4.10
C ASP A 153 9.87 -11.25 -4.11
N VAL A 154 9.94 -12.12 -3.09
CA VAL A 154 9.22 -13.39 -3.01
C VAL A 154 7.90 -13.24 -2.28
N ASP A 155 7.95 -12.68 -1.08
CA ASP A 155 6.82 -12.43 -0.19
C ASP A 155 7.08 -11.13 0.61
N PRO A 156 6.65 -9.98 0.06
CA PRO A 156 6.82 -8.68 0.72
C PRO A 156 6.21 -8.61 2.12
N GLN A 157 5.15 -9.38 2.38
CA GLN A 157 4.50 -9.38 3.69
C GLN A 157 5.36 -10.13 4.71
N ALA A 158 5.92 -11.27 4.33
CA ALA A 158 6.88 -12.01 5.17
C ALA A 158 8.18 -11.21 5.38
N ALA A 159 8.64 -10.46 4.38
CA ALA A 159 9.78 -9.55 4.50
C ALA A 159 9.52 -8.46 5.56
N MET A 160 8.35 -7.81 5.51
CA MET A 160 7.96 -6.81 6.51
C MET A 160 7.90 -7.39 7.93
N ASP A 161 7.42 -8.62 8.09
CA ASP A 161 7.38 -9.29 9.40
C ASP A 161 8.78 -9.66 9.89
N ALA A 162 9.68 -10.08 9.00
CA ALA A 162 11.08 -10.32 9.33
C ALA A 162 11.81 -9.02 9.75
N TYR A 163 11.60 -7.91 9.04
CA TYR A 163 12.14 -6.61 9.46
C TYR A 163 11.58 -6.13 10.81
N ARG A 164 10.30 -6.37 11.11
CA ARG A 164 9.73 -6.05 12.44
C ARG A 164 10.40 -6.87 13.55
N ARG A 165 10.74 -8.14 13.29
CA ARG A 165 11.48 -8.98 14.24
C ARG A 165 12.93 -8.48 14.42
N ALA A 166 13.60 -8.09 13.34
CA ALA A 166 14.92 -7.48 13.41
C ALA A 166 14.91 -6.21 14.30
N LEU A 167 13.91 -5.34 14.11
CA LEU A 167 13.72 -4.12 14.92
C LEU A 167 13.32 -4.40 16.37
N HIS A 168 12.62 -5.51 16.64
CA HIS A 168 12.32 -5.89 18.01
C HIS A 168 13.59 -6.23 18.79
N LEU A 169 14.58 -6.85 18.13
CA LEU A 169 15.87 -7.20 18.71
C LEU A 169 16.84 -6.01 18.74
N ARG A 170 16.79 -5.13 17.74
CA ARG A 170 17.61 -3.92 17.62
C ARG A 170 16.76 -2.74 17.11
N PRO A 171 16.14 -1.96 18.02
CA PRO A 171 15.20 -0.89 17.64
C PRO A 171 15.84 0.31 16.94
N ASP A 172 17.15 0.49 17.10
CA ASP A 172 17.93 1.64 16.63
C ASP A 172 18.62 1.38 15.28
N CYS A 173 18.13 0.43 14.48
CA CYS A 173 18.69 0.12 13.17
C CYS A 173 18.04 0.97 12.06
N THR A 174 18.69 2.07 11.69
CA THR A 174 18.23 2.99 10.63
C THR A 174 17.99 2.28 9.30
N GLU A 175 18.89 1.39 8.89
CA GLU A 175 18.78 0.62 7.64
C GLU A 175 17.52 -0.26 7.61
N THR A 176 17.24 -0.96 8.72
CA THR A 176 16.03 -1.79 8.82
C THR A 176 14.76 -0.96 8.78
N LEU A 177 14.74 0.22 9.42
CA LEU A 177 13.63 1.16 9.33
C LEU A 177 13.42 1.68 7.91
N ILE A 178 14.50 2.00 7.19
CA ILE A 178 14.43 2.45 5.79
C ILE A 178 13.84 1.34 4.90
N ASN A 179 14.33 0.11 5.01
CA ASN A 179 13.83 -0.99 4.17
C ASN A 179 12.39 -1.36 4.50
N LEU A 180 12.02 -1.40 5.78
CA LEU A 180 10.62 -1.61 6.19
C LEU A 180 9.72 -0.47 5.70
N GLY A 181 10.19 0.78 5.81
CA GLY A 181 9.47 1.96 5.31
C GLY A 181 9.24 1.91 3.81
N ARG A 182 10.25 1.50 3.04
CA ARG A 182 10.15 1.31 1.58
C ARG A 182 9.10 0.26 1.23
N LEU A 183 9.15 -0.93 1.85
CA LEU A 183 8.14 -1.96 1.63
C LEU A 183 6.72 -1.52 2.04
N ARG A 184 6.59 -0.70 3.09
CA ARG A 184 5.31 -0.08 3.50
C ARG A 184 4.79 0.89 2.43
N ALA A 185 5.64 1.73 1.85
CA ALA A 185 5.25 2.61 0.76
C ALA A 185 4.80 1.80 -0.47
N GLU A 186 5.58 0.78 -0.83
CA GLU A 186 5.28 -0.16 -1.92
C GLU A 186 4.01 -1.00 -1.67
N SER A 187 3.57 -1.17 -0.40
CA SER A 187 2.38 -1.96 0.03
C SER A 187 1.15 -1.15 0.46
N GLY A 188 1.29 0.16 0.68
CA GLY A 188 0.21 1.17 0.49
C GLY A 188 0.02 2.04 1.71
N ASP A 189 0.79 1.69 2.72
CA ASP A 189 0.85 2.28 4.01
C ASP A 189 1.83 3.44 3.98
N THR A 190 1.45 4.52 3.28
CA THR A 190 2.27 5.75 3.19
C THR A 190 2.46 6.37 4.57
N ALA A 191 1.45 6.28 5.43
CA ALA A 191 1.54 6.70 6.83
C ALA A 191 2.59 5.89 7.60
N GLY A 192 2.49 4.56 7.59
CA GLY A 192 3.46 3.70 8.26
C GLY A 192 4.86 3.74 7.63
N ALA A 193 4.98 4.08 6.35
CA ALA A 193 6.26 4.36 5.69
C ALA A 193 6.88 5.66 6.20
N ALA A 194 6.10 6.74 6.24
CA ALA A 194 6.56 8.02 6.78
C ALA A 194 7.01 7.89 8.24
N ASP A 195 6.30 7.12 9.05
CA ASP A 195 6.69 6.87 10.45
C ASP A 195 8.03 6.13 10.54
N CYS A 196 8.25 5.12 9.70
CA CYS A 196 9.54 4.43 9.62
C CYS A 196 10.68 5.39 9.23
N PHE A 197 10.49 6.23 8.21
CA PHE A 197 11.52 7.18 7.78
C PHE A 197 11.75 8.30 8.81
N ARG A 198 10.71 8.78 9.50
CA ARG A 198 10.88 9.76 10.58
C ARG A 198 11.61 9.17 11.76
N GLU A 199 11.35 7.91 12.11
CA GLU A 199 12.09 7.22 13.17
C GLU A 199 13.55 7.00 12.79
N ALA A 200 13.81 6.60 11.54
CA ALA A 200 15.17 6.53 10.99
C ALA A 200 15.89 7.89 11.12
N LEU A 201 15.21 8.99 10.78
CA LEU A 201 15.75 10.36 10.91
C LEU A 201 15.85 10.87 12.35
N ARG A 202 15.10 10.26 13.28
CA ARG A 202 15.25 10.54 14.72
C ARG A 202 16.53 9.92 15.25
N ILE A 203 16.92 8.75 14.73
CA ILE A 203 18.14 8.03 15.10
C ILE A 203 19.35 8.65 14.38
N ASP A 204 19.27 8.82 13.06
CA ASP A 204 20.26 9.51 12.24
C ASP A 204 19.63 10.65 11.42
N PRO A 205 19.69 11.89 11.91
CA PRO A 205 19.16 13.06 11.20
C PRO A 205 19.86 13.38 9.86
N ARG A 206 20.98 12.72 9.56
CA ARG A 206 21.81 12.95 8.37
C ARG A 206 21.74 11.79 7.37
N ASP A 207 20.77 10.89 7.50
CA ASP A 207 20.54 9.83 6.53
C ASP A 207 19.85 10.39 5.27
N ALA A 208 20.63 10.49 4.18
CA ALA A 208 20.15 11.01 2.89
C ALA A 208 19.08 10.13 2.26
N THR A 209 19.15 8.81 2.45
CA THR A 209 18.19 7.83 1.90
C THR A 209 16.84 7.94 2.60
N ALA A 210 16.82 8.10 3.92
CA ALA A 210 15.59 8.32 4.68
C ALA A 210 14.93 9.66 4.31
N LEU A 211 15.71 10.74 4.14
CA LEU A 211 15.20 12.03 3.66
C LEU A 211 14.60 11.90 2.24
N TYR A 212 15.32 11.26 1.33
CA TYR A 212 14.83 11.01 -0.02
C TYR A 212 13.51 10.24 -0.02
N ASN A 213 13.45 9.13 0.72
CA ASN A 213 12.23 8.30 0.77
C ASN A 213 11.06 9.02 1.47
N LEU A 214 11.32 9.85 2.47
CA LEU A 214 10.28 10.70 3.06
C LEU A 214 9.76 11.74 2.05
N GLY A 215 10.64 12.28 1.20
CA GLY A 215 10.27 13.13 0.07
C GLY A 215 9.39 12.41 -0.96
N VAL A 216 9.70 11.15 -1.28
CA VAL A 216 8.87 10.30 -2.16
C VAL A 216 7.47 10.12 -1.56
N VAL A 217 7.38 9.79 -0.27
CA VAL A 217 6.09 9.64 0.41
C VAL A 217 5.30 10.95 0.43
N ALA A 218 5.94 12.08 0.72
CA ALA A 218 5.28 13.38 0.70
C ALA A 218 4.74 13.73 -0.71
N GLN A 219 5.53 13.44 -1.76
CA GLN A 219 5.12 13.64 -3.15
C GLN A 219 3.92 12.77 -3.54
N ASP A 220 3.92 11.49 -3.12
CA ASP A 220 2.79 10.58 -3.38
C ASP A 220 1.49 11.02 -2.70
N GLU A 221 1.61 11.75 -1.59
CA GLU A 221 0.49 12.37 -0.87
C GLU A 221 0.10 13.75 -1.41
N GLY A 222 0.78 14.25 -2.46
CA GLY A 222 0.54 15.56 -3.06
C GLY A 222 1.08 16.74 -2.24
N ARG A 223 1.94 16.48 -1.25
CA ARG A 223 2.63 17.49 -0.43
C ARG A 223 3.91 17.94 -1.13
N ASP A 224 3.77 18.51 -2.33
CA ASP A 224 4.89 18.80 -3.23
C ASP A 224 5.95 19.73 -2.61
N GLN A 225 5.55 20.73 -1.83
CA GLN A 225 6.49 21.65 -1.17
C GLN A 225 7.36 20.94 -0.13
N GLU A 226 6.76 20.05 0.66
CA GLU A 226 7.51 19.25 1.64
C GLU A 226 8.43 18.23 0.96
N ALA A 227 7.98 17.63 -0.15
CA ALA A 227 8.82 16.77 -0.96
C ALA A 227 10.07 17.49 -1.49
N ILE A 228 9.90 18.73 -2.00
CA ILE A 228 11.02 19.57 -2.45
C ILE A 228 12.03 19.79 -1.31
N GLU A 229 11.55 20.16 -0.12
CA GLU A 229 12.40 20.39 1.06
C GLU A 229 13.17 19.12 1.46
N MET A 230 12.51 17.97 1.49
CA MET A 230 13.17 16.71 1.84
C MET A 230 14.21 16.28 0.80
N TYR A 231 13.90 16.42 -0.50
CA TYR A 231 14.87 16.11 -1.56
C TYR A 231 16.06 17.07 -1.56
N GLN A 232 15.86 18.36 -1.29
CA GLN A 232 16.96 19.32 -1.17
C GLN A 232 17.88 18.96 -0.02
N ARG A 233 17.31 18.64 1.16
CA ARG A 233 18.10 18.17 2.31
C ARG A 233 18.85 16.87 2.02
N ALA A 234 18.24 15.94 1.28
CA ALA A 234 18.92 14.73 0.84
C ALA A 234 20.12 15.05 -0.07
N LEU A 235 19.96 16.00 -1.01
CA LEU A 235 21.03 16.44 -1.92
C LEU A 235 22.12 17.28 -1.24
N ASP A 236 21.80 17.98 -0.15
CA ASP A 236 22.80 18.67 0.67
C ASP A 236 23.76 17.67 1.36
N LEU A 237 23.28 16.44 1.61
CA LEU A 237 24.03 15.36 2.24
C LEU A 237 24.70 14.45 1.20
N ASP A 238 23.99 14.09 0.14
CA ASP A 238 24.48 13.32 -1.00
C ASP A 238 24.13 14.00 -2.33
N PRO A 239 25.02 14.85 -2.87
CA PRO A 239 24.83 15.50 -4.16
C PRO A 239 24.83 14.54 -5.37
N ALA A 240 25.23 13.26 -5.18
CA ALA A 240 25.28 12.26 -6.24
C ALA A 240 23.97 11.44 -6.36
N LEU A 241 22.98 11.69 -5.49
CA LEU A 241 21.69 11.02 -5.52
C LEU A 241 20.87 11.44 -6.74
N ALA A 242 21.06 10.72 -7.84
CA ALA A 242 20.52 11.06 -9.16
C ALA A 242 18.98 11.10 -9.15
N GLU A 243 18.34 10.17 -8.45
CA GLU A 243 16.89 10.04 -8.33
C GLU A 243 16.26 11.28 -7.68
N ALA A 244 16.92 11.86 -6.66
CA ALA A 244 16.46 13.10 -6.03
C ALA A 244 16.49 14.28 -7.02
N HIS A 245 17.52 14.36 -7.88
CA HIS A 245 17.55 15.33 -8.96
C HIS A 245 16.40 15.11 -9.96
N TYR A 246 16.10 13.87 -10.33
CA TYR A 246 14.98 13.59 -11.23
C TYR A 246 13.62 14.00 -10.64
N ASN A 247 13.38 13.69 -9.36
CA ASN A 247 12.14 14.04 -8.68
C ASN A 247 11.97 15.55 -8.51
N LEU A 248 13.04 16.27 -8.13
CA LEU A 248 13.03 17.73 -8.07
C LEU A 248 12.79 18.37 -9.44
N ALA A 249 13.39 17.84 -10.51
CA ALA A 249 13.15 18.36 -11.85
C ALA A 249 11.66 18.26 -12.23
N THR A 250 11.03 17.12 -11.90
CA THR A 250 9.61 16.88 -12.16
C THR A 250 8.71 17.81 -11.34
N LEU A 251 9.05 18.05 -10.07
CA LEU A 251 8.29 18.95 -9.19
C LEU A 251 8.41 20.42 -9.62
N PHE A 252 9.62 20.87 -9.97
CA PHE A 252 9.82 22.24 -10.48
C PHE A 252 9.16 22.47 -11.84
N ASP A 253 9.12 21.48 -12.71
CA ASP A 253 8.40 21.56 -13.99
C ASP A 253 6.89 21.75 -13.76
N ARG A 254 6.29 20.97 -12.84
CA ARG A 254 4.88 21.14 -12.43
C ARG A 254 4.60 22.50 -11.79
N ALA A 255 5.55 23.04 -11.04
CA ALA A 255 5.46 24.36 -10.44
C ALA A 255 5.71 25.51 -11.43
N GLY A 256 6.14 25.21 -12.67
CA GLY A 256 6.46 26.21 -13.69
C GLY A 256 7.84 26.86 -13.56
N ASP A 257 8.69 26.39 -12.64
CA ASP A 257 10.09 26.84 -12.54
C ASP A 257 10.98 26.05 -13.51
N ALA A 258 10.89 26.42 -14.79
CA ALA A 258 11.69 25.81 -15.85
C ALA A 258 13.20 25.93 -15.60
N ARG A 259 13.67 26.98 -14.91
CA ARG A 259 15.10 27.15 -14.63
C ARG A 259 15.57 26.11 -13.64
N ALA A 260 14.85 25.90 -12.54
CA ALA A 260 15.17 24.87 -11.57
C ALA A 260 15.04 23.47 -12.17
N ALA A 261 13.97 23.21 -12.93
CA ALA A 261 13.78 21.93 -13.60
C ALA A 261 14.95 21.56 -14.52
N ILE A 262 15.41 22.51 -15.36
CA ILE A 262 16.56 22.31 -16.27
C ILE A 262 17.85 22.05 -15.49
N ARG A 263 18.09 22.74 -14.37
CA ARG A 263 19.29 22.49 -13.55
C ARG A 263 19.31 21.06 -13.03
N HIS A 264 18.21 20.59 -12.45
CA HIS A 264 18.14 19.25 -11.85
C HIS A 264 18.14 18.14 -12.89
N ILE A 265 17.45 18.29 -14.04
CA ILE A 265 17.47 17.25 -15.08
C ILE A 265 18.86 17.11 -15.72
N ASN A 266 19.62 18.20 -15.83
CA ASN A 266 21.01 18.14 -16.32
C ASN A 266 21.94 17.45 -15.32
N ALA A 267 21.76 17.68 -14.02
CA ALA A 267 22.49 16.98 -12.98
C ALA A 267 22.21 15.47 -13.00
N TYR A 268 20.92 15.07 -13.07
CA TYR A 268 20.51 13.67 -13.22
C TYR A 268 21.18 12.99 -14.44
N ARG A 269 21.15 13.65 -15.61
CA ARG A 269 21.75 13.14 -16.85
C ARG A 269 23.27 13.00 -16.75
N ARG A 270 23.95 13.88 -16.02
CA ARG A 270 25.40 13.79 -15.80
C ARG A 270 25.72 12.58 -14.94
N LEU A 271 25.08 12.45 -13.78
CA LEU A 271 25.30 11.37 -12.82
C LEU A 271 25.01 9.99 -13.44
N THR A 272 23.91 9.85 -14.18
CA THR A 272 23.55 8.57 -14.83
C THR A 272 24.44 8.18 -16.00
N ARG A 273 25.06 9.15 -16.69
CA ARG A 273 26.06 8.88 -17.75
C ARG A 273 27.40 8.45 -17.17
N GLU A 274 27.80 9.01 -16.03
CA GLU A 274 29.04 8.65 -15.34
C GLU A 274 28.99 7.23 -14.75
N GLN A 275 27.78 6.72 -14.47
CA GLN A 275 27.57 5.37 -13.91
C GLN A 275 27.48 4.25 -14.96
N GLN A 276 27.46 4.55 -16.27
CA GLN A 276 27.48 3.51 -17.31
C GLN A 276 28.92 3.11 -17.64
N PRO A 277 29.32 1.82 -17.49
CA PRO A 277 30.62 1.37 -17.96
C PRO A 277 30.68 1.51 -19.48
N ARG A 278 31.80 2.04 -19.98
CA ARG A 278 32.09 2.19 -21.42
C ARG A 278 32.18 0.84 -22.13
#